data_AF-A0A923BG20-F1
#
_entry.id   AF-A0A923BG20-F1
#
_cell.length_a   1.000
_cell.length_b   1.000
_cell.length_c   1.000
_cell.angle_alpha   90.00
_cell.angle_beta   90.00
_cell.angle_gamma   90.00
#
_symmetry.space_group_name_H-M   'P 1'
#
loop_
_entity.id
_entity.type
_entity.pdbx_description
1 polymer ?
#
loop_
_entity_poly.entity_id
_entity_poly.type
_entity_poly.pdbx_seq_one_letter_code
_entity_poly.pdbx_strand_id
1 'polypeptide(L)'
;MAAHTSTEQTELLREVLAAQDRTNEILEELCGILATSHKQRLQELHQWKTANPRLANSCREAAESLSRVQVEYLERMTDDINESADDMAYGEFVLNEFVDRYGPRLAHLNGVIQVLAQLGNNPQQTQS
;
A
#
# COMPACT_ATOMS: atom_id res chain seq x y z
N MET A 1 44.79 29.54 13.41
CA MET A 1 44.23 28.33 12.76
C MET A 1 42.90 27.91 13.39
N ALA A 2 42.82 27.53 14.67
CA ALA A 2 41.58 27.02 15.28
C ALA A 2 40.35 27.95 15.18
N ALA A 3 40.54 29.28 15.28
CA ALA A 3 39.45 30.24 15.15
C ALA A 3 38.88 30.34 13.72
N HIS A 4 39.71 30.14 12.69
CA HIS A 4 39.29 30.19 11.29
C HIS A 4 38.42 28.96 10.94
N THR A 5 38.84 27.78 11.40
CA THR A 5 38.11 26.52 11.24
C THR A 5 36.75 26.55 11.94
N SER A 6 36.65 27.20 13.11
CA SER A 6 35.37 27.38 13.82
C SER A 6 34.40 28.30 13.06
N THR A 7 34.92 29.37 12.43
CA THR A 7 34.12 30.26 11.59
C THR A 7 33.61 29.54 10.34
N GLU A 8 34.48 28.80 9.63
CA GLU A 8 34.09 28.01 8.46
C GLU A 8 33.04 26.94 8.80
N GLN A 9 33.20 26.24 9.93
CA GLN A 9 32.20 25.29 10.43
C GLN A 9 30.85 25.98 10.71
N THR A 10 30.87 27.18 11.27
CA THR A 10 29.66 27.95 11.56
C THR A 10 28.97 28.41 10.27
N GLU A 11 29.73 28.79 9.25
CA GLU A 11 29.21 29.17 7.93
C GLU A 11 28.57 27.98 7.22
N LEU A 12 29.25 26.83 7.20
CA LEU A 12 28.68 25.58 6.67
C LEU A 12 27.39 25.18 7.38
N LEU A 13 27.33 25.29 8.72
CA LEU A 13 26.12 24.99 9.48
C LEU A 13 24.96 25.93 9.14
N ARG A 14 25.23 27.21 8.84
CA ARG A 14 24.20 28.15 8.40
C ARG A 14 23.70 27.85 6.98
N GLU A 15 24.60 27.48 6.08
CA GLU A 15 24.23 27.06 4.73
C GLU A 15 23.38 25.78 4.75
N VAL A 16 23.76 24.81 5.59
CA VAL A 16 22.98 23.58 5.81
C VAL A 16 21.61 23.91 6.41
N LEU A 17 21.54 24.80 7.41
CA LEU A 17 20.27 25.22 8.00
C LEU A 17 19.36 25.89 6.96
N ALA A 18 19.89 26.80 6.14
CA ALA A 18 19.13 27.46 5.08
C ALA A 18 18.64 26.47 4.01
N ALA A 19 19.45 25.45 3.67
CA ALA A 19 19.04 24.38 2.77
C ALA A 19 17.95 23.49 3.40
N GLN A 20 18.03 23.24 4.71
CA GLN A 20 17.02 22.48 5.45
C GLN A 20 15.69 23.24 5.53
N ASP A 21 15.71 24.55 5.79
CA ASP A 21 14.50 25.37 5.82
C ASP A 21 13.77 25.33 4.46
N ARG A 22 14.50 25.48 3.35
CA ARG A 22 13.92 25.33 2.01
C ARG A 22 13.36 23.92 1.77
N THR A 23 14.03 22.90 2.28
CA THR A 23 13.54 21.51 2.16
C THR A 23 12.23 21.33 2.92
N ASN A 24 12.12 21.91 4.12
CA ASN A 24 10.90 21.88 4.92
C ASN A 24 9.74 22.59 4.20
N GLU A 25 9.99 23.77 3.62
CA GLU A 25 8.99 24.49 2.81
C GLU A 25 8.45 23.63 1.65
N ILE A 26 9.35 22.97 0.91
CA ILE A 26 8.95 22.07 -0.20
C ILE A 26 8.16 20.86 0.31
N LEU A 27 8.55 20.29 1.45
CA LEU A 27 7.83 19.17 2.05
C LEU A 27 6.43 19.58 2.51
N GLU A 28 6.28 20.79 3.06
CA GLU A 28 4.97 21.35 3.44
C GLU A 28 4.08 21.54 2.21
N GLU A 29 4.61 22.11 1.12
CA GLU A 29 3.90 22.25 -0.14
C GLU A 29 3.47 20.89 -0.72
N LEU A 30 4.38 19.91 -0.73
CA LEU A 30 4.10 18.55 -1.18
C LEU A 30 3.01 17.88 -0.33
N CYS A 31 3.05 18.06 0.99
CA CYS A 31 1.98 17.60 1.88
C CYS A 31 0.63 18.26 1.53
N GLY A 32 0.62 19.56 1.25
CA GLY A 32 -0.57 20.29 0.83
C GLY A 32 -1.17 19.75 -0.48
N ILE A 33 -0.32 19.48 -1.48
CA ILE A 33 -0.73 18.89 -2.76
C ILE A 33 -1.30 17.48 -2.56
N LEU A 34 -0.62 16.63 -1.80
CA LEU A 34 -1.06 15.27 -1.52
C LEU A 34 -2.39 15.24 -0.77
N ALA A 35 -2.55 16.09 0.25
CA ALA A 35 -3.79 16.19 1.02
C ALA A 35 -4.97 16.62 0.13
N THR A 36 -4.75 17.61 -0.74
CA THR A 36 -5.77 18.11 -1.68
C THR A 36 -6.17 17.02 -2.69
N SER A 37 -5.19 16.36 -3.31
CA SER A 37 -5.41 15.26 -4.27
C SER A 37 -6.16 14.09 -3.63
N HIS A 38 -5.77 13.70 -2.41
CA HIS A 38 -6.44 12.64 -1.67
C HIS A 38 -7.89 13.00 -1.35
N LYS A 39 -8.16 14.24 -0.90
CA LYS A 39 -9.51 14.72 -0.62
C LYS A 39 -10.39 14.71 -1.87
N GLN A 40 -9.86 15.18 -3.01
CA GLN A 40 -10.59 15.18 -4.28
C GLN A 40 -10.97 13.75 -4.70
N ARG A 41 -10.02 12.81 -4.67
CA ARG A 41 -10.28 11.40 -5.00
C ARG A 41 -11.37 10.78 -4.12
N LEU A 42 -11.37 11.08 -2.82
CA LEU A 42 -12.41 10.62 -1.90
C LEU A 42 -13.79 11.19 -2.27
N GLN A 43 -13.86 12.46 -2.65
CA GLN A 43 -15.10 13.10 -3.06
C GLN A 43 -15.66 12.50 -4.35
N GLU A 44 -14.81 12.29 -5.36
CA GLU A 44 -15.19 11.64 -6.62
C GLU A 44 -15.68 10.21 -6.40
N LEU A 45 -14.99 9.44 -5.56
CA LEU A 45 -15.40 8.08 -5.19
C LEU A 45 -16.75 8.09 -4.45
N HIS A 46 -16.98 9.03 -3.54
CA HIS A 46 -18.25 9.16 -2.83
C HIS A 46 -19.39 9.54 -3.78
N GLN A 47 -19.16 10.49 -4.68
CA GLN A 47 -20.12 10.86 -5.72
C GLN A 47 -20.46 9.67 -6.62
N TRP A 48 -19.44 8.93 -7.06
CA TRP A 48 -19.62 7.71 -7.87
C TRP A 48 -20.45 6.65 -7.13
N LYS A 49 -20.20 6.41 -5.85
CA LYS A 49 -20.97 5.46 -5.03
C LYS A 49 -22.43 5.87 -4.88
N THR A 50 -22.67 7.15 -4.68
CA THR A 50 -24.03 7.72 -4.57
C THR A 50 -24.78 7.59 -5.89
N ALA A 51 -24.10 7.74 -7.03
CA ALA A 51 -24.66 7.52 -8.36
C ALA A 51 -24.86 6.02 -8.70
N ASN A 52 -24.07 5.12 -8.11
CA ASN A 52 -24.06 3.69 -8.42
C ASN A 52 -24.27 2.79 -7.18
N PRO A 53 -25.35 2.96 -6.39
CA PRO A 53 -25.51 2.29 -5.10
C PRO A 53 -25.63 0.76 -5.22
N ARG A 54 -26.29 0.27 -6.28
CA ARG A 54 -26.42 -1.17 -6.53
C ARG A 54 -25.06 -1.82 -6.83
N LEU A 55 -24.25 -1.17 -7.67
CA LEU A 55 -22.94 -1.68 -8.05
C LEU A 55 -21.97 -1.65 -6.86
N ALA A 56 -22.00 -0.59 -6.04
CA ALA A 56 -21.21 -0.52 -4.81
C ALA A 56 -21.53 -1.69 -3.86
N ASN A 57 -22.82 -1.99 -3.65
CA ASN A 57 -23.22 -3.14 -2.84
C ASN A 57 -22.74 -4.48 -3.44
N SER A 58 -22.88 -4.66 -4.76
CA SER A 58 -22.36 -5.86 -5.44
C SER A 58 -20.83 -5.98 -5.33
N CYS A 59 -20.08 -4.87 -5.39
CA CYS A 59 -18.64 -4.87 -5.16
C CYS A 59 -18.29 -5.30 -3.73
N ARG A 60 -19.07 -4.88 -2.73
CA ARG A 60 -18.88 -5.33 -1.34
C ARG A 60 -19.10 -6.84 -1.19
N GLU A 61 -20.22 -7.35 -1.72
CA GLU A 61 -20.54 -8.80 -1.68
C GLU A 61 -19.50 -9.64 -2.43
N ALA A 62 -19.01 -9.13 -3.57
CA ALA A 62 -17.96 -9.78 -4.34
C ALA A 62 -16.62 -9.80 -3.59
N ALA A 63 -16.24 -8.70 -2.92
CA ALA A 63 -15.03 -8.63 -2.11
C ALA A 63 -15.08 -9.62 -0.93
N GLU A 64 -16.22 -9.72 -0.23
CA GLU A 64 -16.42 -10.70 0.85
C GLU A 64 -16.32 -12.15 0.34
N SER A 65 -16.90 -12.42 -0.83
CA SER A 65 -16.86 -13.75 -1.45
C SER A 65 -15.45 -14.14 -1.87
N LEU A 66 -14.71 -13.22 -2.49
CA LEU A 66 -13.31 -13.45 -2.86
C LEU A 66 -12.38 -13.52 -1.65
N SER A 67 -12.69 -12.81 -0.57
CA SER A 67 -11.93 -12.93 0.69
C SER A 67 -12.03 -14.34 1.28
N ARG A 68 -13.21 -14.97 1.22
CA ARG A 68 -13.35 -16.40 1.61
C ARG A 68 -12.52 -17.32 0.73
N VAL A 69 -12.56 -17.12 -0.58
CA VAL A 69 -11.74 -17.89 -1.54
C VAL A 69 -10.24 -17.68 -1.28
N GLN A 70 -9.82 -16.46 -0.93
CA GLN A 70 -8.43 -16.16 -0.59
C GLN A 70 -7.98 -16.91 0.67
N VAL A 71 -8.84 -17.02 1.69
CA VAL A 71 -8.53 -17.80 2.89
C VAL A 71 -8.31 -19.27 2.54
N GLU A 72 -9.23 -19.90 1.80
CA GLU A 72 -9.08 -21.29 1.35
C GLU A 72 -7.85 -21.51 0.44
N TYR A 73 -7.45 -20.47 -0.29
CA TYR A 73 -6.24 -20.51 -1.11
C TYR A 73 -4.98 -20.43 -0.26
N LEU A 74 -4.97 -19.57 0.77
CA LEU A 74 -3.88 -19.47 1.73
C LEU A 74 -3.72 -20.75 2.53
N GLU A 75 -4.81 -21.39 2.97
CA GLU A 75 -4.78 -22.70 3.64
C GLU A 75 -4.05 -23.74 2.79
N ARG A 76 -4.50 -23.94 1.54
CA ARG A 76 -3.84 -24.88 0.62
C ARG A 76 -2.38 -24.55 0.35
N MET A 77 -2.06 -23.27 0.19
CA MET A 77 -0.69 -22.82 -0.01
C MET A 77 0.17 -23.11 1.23
N THR A 78 -0.36 -22.88 2.43
CA THR A 78 0.34 -23.17 3.69
C THR A 78 0.55 -24.67 3.88
N ASP A 79 -0.43 -25.50 3.52
CA ASP A 79 -0.28 -26.95 3.55
C ASP A 79 0.84 -27.43 2.62
N ASP A 80 0.84 -26.99 1.35
CA ASP A 80 1.89 -27.31 0.37
C ASP A 80 3.29 -26.85 0.87
N ILE A 81 3.37 -25.67 1.51
CA ILE A 81 4.62 -25.16 2.09
C ILE A 81 5.11 -26.10 3.18
N ASN A 82 4.23 -26.51 4.10
CA ASN A 82 4.60 -27.35 5.23
C ASN A 82 5.02 -28.75 4.78
N GLU A 83 4.41 -29.28 3.73
CA GLU A 83 4.76 -30.58 3.16
C GLU A 83 6.11 -30.56 2.42
N SER A 84 6.46 -29.42 1.79
CA SER A 84 7.64 -29.31 0.92
C SER A 84 8.76 -28.43 1.51
N ALA A 85 8.70 -28.08 2.79
CA ALA A 85 9.57 -27.08 3.40
C ALA A 85 11.06 -27.42 3.30
N ASP A 86 11.41 -28.68 3.56
CA ASP A 86 12.80 -29.16 3.48
C ASP A 86 13.29 -29.15 2.03
N ASP A 87 12.47 -29.61 1.09
CA ASP A 87 12.81 -29.64 -0.34
C ASP A 87 13.02 -28.22 -0.91
N MET A 88 12.20 -27.25 -0.49
CA MET A 88 12.37 -25.85 -0.88
C MET A 88 13.61 -25.20 -0.23
N ALA A 89 13.99 -25.61 0.98
CA ALA A 89 15.15 -25.07 1.68
C ALA A 89 16.47 -25.46 0.99
N TYR A 90 16.52 -26.64 0.38
CA TYR A 90 17.73 -27.17 -0.26
C TYR A 90 17.67 -27.13 -1.81
N GLY A 91 16.49 -26.87 -2.40
CA GLY A 91 16.27 -26.90 -3.85
C GLY A 91 15.71 -25.59 -4.42
N GLU A 92 16.58 -24.81 -5.08
CA GLU A 92 16.20 -23.55 -5.76
C GLU A 92 15.12 -23.76 -6.84
N PHE A 93 15.12 -24.91 -7.51
CA PHE A 93 14.10 -25.25 -8.49
C PHE A 93 12.70 -25.37 -7.86
N VAL A 94 12.58 -26.09 -6.73
CA VAL A 94 11.30 -26.32 -6.04
C VAL A 94 10.77 -25.00 -5.48
N LEU A 95 11.65 -24.15 -4.94
CA LEU A 95 11.29 -22.80 -4.51
C LEU A 95 10.77 -21.95 -5.66
N ASN A 96 11.45 -21.94 -6.81
CA ASN A 96 11.01 -21.16 -7.97
C ASN A 96 9.68 -21.67 -8.54
N GLU A 97 9.48 -22.98 -8.62
CA GLU A 97 8.20 -23.56 -9.04
C GLU A 97 7.06 -23.19 -8.09
N PHE A 98 7.32 -23.22 -6.77
CA PHE A 98 6.35 -22.76 -5.76
C PHE A 98 5.99 -21.28 -5.97
N VAL A 99 6.99 -20.42 -6.12
CA VAL A 99 6.80 -18.98 -6.34
C VAL A 99 6.03 -18.71 -7.63
N ASP A 100 6.34 -19.42 -8.72
CA ASP A 100 5.65 -19.28 -10.00
C ASP A 100 4.20 -19.78 -9.94
N ARG A 101 3.95 -20.85 -9.17
CA ARG A 101 2.60 -21.41 -8.98
C ARG A 101 1.71 -20.51 -8.12
N TYR A 102 2.24 -19.96 -7.03
CA TYR A 102 1.46 -19.25 -6.01
C TYR A 102 1.55 -17.72 -6.08
N GLY A 103 2.73 -17.18 -6.38
CA GLY A 103 3.04 -15.75 -6.32
C GLY A 103 2.14 -14.86 -7.19
N PRO A 104 2.09 -15.06 -8.52
CA PRO A 104 1.27 -14.24 -9.40
C PRO A 104 -0.22 -14.28 -9.05
N ARG A 105 -0.74 -15.46 -8.70
CA ARG A 105 -2.15 -15.65 -8.35
C ARG A 105 -2.51 -14.93 -7.06
N LEU A 106 -1.67 -15.04 -6.03
CA LEU A 106 -1.87 -14.35 -4.76
C LEU A 106 -1.87 -12.83 -4.93
N ALA A 107 -0.89 -12.29 -5.68
CA ALA A 107 -0.79 -10.87 -5.95
C ALA A 107 -2.02 -10.34 -6.71
N HIS A 108 -2.43 -11.02 -7.77
CA HIS A 108 -3.61 -10.63 -8.55
C HIS A 108 -4.90 -10.73 -7.73
N LEU A 109 -5.10 -11.81 -6.99
CA LEU A 109 -6.29 -11.98 -6.16
C LEU A 109 -6.42 -10.87 -5.11
N ASN A 110 -5.32 -10.55 -4.42
CA ASN A 110 -5.29 -9.45 -3.46
C ASN A 110 -5.60 -8.09 -4.13
N GLY A 111 -5.03 -7.83 -5.31
CA GLY A 111 -5.32 -6.61 -6.08
C GLY A 111 -6.79 -6.47 -6.45
N VAL A 112 -7.42 -7.54 -6.94
CA VAL A 112 -8.85 -7.55 -7.29
C VAL A 112 -9.73 -7.30 -6.06
N ILE A 113 -9.42 -7.97 -4.93
CA ILE A 113 -10.14 -7.77 -3.67
C ILE A 113 -10.02 -6.31 -3.20
N GLN A 114 -8.83 -5.71 -3.26
CA GLN A 114 -8.62 -4.32 -2.86
C GLN A 114 -9.44 -3.35 -3.71
N VAL A 115 -9.52 -3.55 -5.02
CA VAL A 115 -10.35 -2.71 -5.91
C VAL A 115 -11.83 -2.84 -5.56
N LEU A 116 -12.32 -4.08 -5.42
CA LEU A 116 -13.72 -4.32 -5.07
C LEU A 116 -14.08 -3.77 -3.68
N ALA A 117 -13.19 -3.94 -2.70
CA ALA A 117 -13.34 -3.37 -1.38
C ALA A 117 -13.39 -1.85 -1.44
N GLN A 118 -12.49 -1.18 -2.16
CA GLN A 118 -12.51 0.28 -2.30
C GLN A 118 -13.83 0.79 -2.92
N LEU A 119 -14.37 0.09 -3.91
CA LEU A 119 -15.63 0.43 -4.56
C LEU A 119 -16.86 0.09 -3.71
N GLY A 120 -16.78 -0.93 -2.86
CA GLY A 120 -17.87 -1.38 -2.00
C GLY A 120 -17.90 -0.78 -0.60
N ASN A 121 -16.78 -0.24 -0.10
CA ASN A 121 -16.71 0.26 1.27
C ASN A 121 -17.51 1.56 1.41
N ASN A 122 -18.43 1.64 2.38
CA ASN A 122 -19.14 2.88 2.65
C ASN A 122 -18.47 3.61 3.84
N PRO A 123 -17.82 4.78 3.65
CA PRO A 123 -17.14 5.47 4.75
C PRO A 123 -18.07 5.86 5.91
N GLN A 124 -19.38 5.87 5.71
CA GLN A 124 -20.38 6.11 6.76
C GLN A 124 -20.60 4.95 7.75
N GLN A 125 -19.98 3.77 7.57
CA GLN A 125 -20.11 2.65 8.52
C GLN A 125 -19.01 2.59 9.59
N THR A 126 -17.98 3.43 9.52
CA THR A 126 -16.86 3.42 10.51
C THR A 126 -17.03 4.44 11.64
N GLN A 127 -18.19 5.09 11.75
CA GLN A 127 -18.53 6.02 12.85
C GLN A 127 -19.92 5.68 13.40
N SER A 128 -20.02 4.58 14.13
CA SER A 128 -21.14 4.27 15.03
C SER A 128 -20.64 3.37 16.15
#